data_AF-A0A7W8Z5U8-F1
#
_entry.id   AF-A0A7W8Z5U8-F1
#
_cell.length_a   1.000
_cell.length_b   1.000
_cell.length_c   1.000
_cell.angle_alpha   90.00
_cell.angle_beta   90.00
_cell.angle_gamma   90.00
#
_symmetry.space_group_name_H-M   'P 1'
#
loop_
_entity.id
_entity.type
_entity.pdbx_description
1 polymer ?
#
loop_
_entity_poly.entity_id
_entity_poly.type
_entity_poly.pdbx_seq_one_letter_code
_entity_poly.pdbx_strand_id
1 'polypeptide(L)'
;MDQDELESLSPRELHDRAVHYAVSHGDFGFLWDLLKAIPAAEAASGHTDEAASDLSRVSALLSDAVASGEGDLGEALRPVYVAYLSKHPDA
;
A
#
# COMPACT_ATOMS: atom_id res chain seq x y z
N MET A 1 10.93 21.54 -3.45
CA MET A 1 11.50 21.23 -2.13
C MET A 1 12.83 20.59 -2.37
N ASP A 2 13.85 21.14 -1.73
CA ASP A 2 15.22 20.66 -1.85
C ASP A 2 15.47 19.58 -0.79
N GLN A 3 16.49 18.73 -0.97
CA GLN A 3 16.72 17.59 -0.07
C GLN A 3 16.91 18.04 1.40
N ASP A 4 17.65 19.13 1.62
CA ASP A 4 17.89 19.70 2.94
C ASP A 4 16.59 20.14 3.64
N GLU A 5 15.61 20.60 2.86
CA GLU A 5 14.30 20.99 3.35
C GLU A 5 13.49 19.77 3.81
N LEU A 6 13.59 18.65 3.09
CA LEU A 6 12.95 17.38 3.46
C LEU A 6 13.59 16.75 4.70
N GLU A 7 14.92 16.77 4.80
CA GLU A 7 15.64 16.22 5.96
C GLU A 7 15.38 17.00 7.26
N SER A 8 14.95 18.26 7.15
CA SER A 8 14.56 19.09 8.30
C SER A 8 13.18 18.77 8.87
N LEU A 9 12.36 18.00 8.14
CA LEU A 9 10.98 17.69 8.53
C LEU A 9 10.93 16.60 9.60
N SER A 10 9.87 16.65 10.41
CA SER A 10 9.58 15.54 11.33
C SER A 10 9.21 14.27 10.56
N PRO A 11 9.46 13.07 11.11
CA PRO A 11 9.04 11.80 10.50
C PRO A 11 7.54 11.73 10.20
N ARG A 12 6.71 12.38 11.03
CA ARG A 12 5.26 12.48 10.82
C ARG A 12 4.92 13.35 9.61
N GLU A 13 5.56 14.50 9.44
CA GLU A 13 5.33 15.35 8.27
C GLU A 13 5.83 14.70 6.98
N LEU A 14 6.94 13.97 7.03
CA LEU A 14 7.41 13.16 5.91
C LEU A 14 6.39 12.09 5.52
N HIS A 15 5.88 11.36 6.50
CA HIS A 15 4.84 10.34 6.28
C HIS A 15 3.56 10.95 5.69
N ASP A 16 3.01 11.97 6.34
CA ASP A 16 1.75 12.60 5.93
C ASP A 16 1.86 13.16 4.50
N ARG A 17 2.97 13.81 4.15
CA ARG A 17 3.21 14.32 2.79
C ARG A 17 3.38 13.21 1.76
N ALA A 18 4.20 12.18 2.06
CA ALA A 18 4.47 11.10 1.13
C ALA A 18 3.21 10.27 0.84
N VAL A 19 2.44 9.92 1.88
CA VAL A 19 1.18 9.19 1.74
C VAL A 19 0.13 10.02 1.03
N HIS A 20 -0.05 11.30 1.40
CA HIS A 20 -1.01 12.19 0.74
C HIS A 20 -0.72 12.33 -0.75
N TYR A 21 0.55 12.50 -1.12
CA TYR A 21 0.96 12.58 -2.51
C TYR A 21 0.67 11.27 -3.26
N ALA A 22 1.09 10.13 -2.71
CA ALA A 22 0.90 8.83 -3.35
C ALA A 22 -0.59 8.48 -3.55
N VAL A 23 -1.45 8.75 -2.56
CA VAL A 23 -2.91 8.54 -2.70
C VAL A 23 -3.49 9.46 -3.77
N SER A 24 -3.11 10.74 -3.79
CA SER A 24 -3.64 11.71 -4.75
C SER A 24 -3.25 11.42 -6.19
N HIS A 25 -2.14 10.72 -6.41
CA HIS A 25 -1.61 10.36 -7.72
C HIS A 25 -1.81 8.88 -8.09
N GLY A 26 -2.44 8.09 -7.22
CA GLY A 26 -2.66 6.66 -7.45
C GLY A 26 -1.38 5.81 -7.47
N ASP A 27 -0.35 6.20 -6.73
CA ASP A 27 0.92 5.47 -6.64
C ASP A 27 0.82 4.28 -5.66
N PHE A 28 0.11 3.25 -6.10
CA PHE A 28 -0.08 2.01 -5.33
C PHE A 28 1.23 1.24 -5.13
N GLY A 29 2.22 1.42 -6.02
CA GLY A 29 3.55 0.80 -5.90
C GLY A 29 4.30 1.33 -4.68
N PHE A 30 4.38 2.65 -4.53
CA PHE A 30 4.98 3.28 -3.35
C PHE A 30 4.24 2.89 -2.06
N LEU A 31 2.91 2.91 -2.06
CA LEU A 31 2.11 2.55 -0.88
C LEU A 31 2.36 1.09 -0.46
N TRP A 32 2.50 0.20 -1.45
CA TRP A 32 2.84 -1.21 -1.21
C TRP A 32 4.26 -1.38 -0.64
N ASP A 33 5.24 -0.66 -1.18
CA ASP A 33 6.61 -0.67 -0.68
C ASP A 33 6.71 -0.10 0.73
N LEU A 34 5.95 0.96 1.03
CA LEU A 34 5.85 1.54 2.37
C LEU A 34 5.31 0.52 3.39
N LEU A 35 4.24 -0.21 3.04
CA LEU A 35 3.67 -1.24 3.92
C LEU A 35 4.67 -2.37 4.20
N LYS A 36 5.39 -2.84 3.18
CA LYS A 36 6.42 -3.89 3.34
C LYS A 36 7.61 -3.44 4.19
N ALA A 37 7.90 -2.15 4.29
CA ALA A 37 9.01 -1.62 5.07
C ALA A 37 8.71 -1.53 6.58
N ILE A 38 7.44 -1.46 6.97
CA ILE A 38 7.02 -1.30 8.37
C ILE A 38 7.54 -2.43 9.28
N PRO A 39 7.44 -3.74 8.93
CA PRO A 39 7.95 -4.80 9.80
C PRO A 39 9.44 -4.69 10.11
N ALA A 40 10.25 -4.30 9.11
CA ALA A 40 11.68 -4.09 9.30
C ALA A 40 11.96 -2.87 10.20
N ALA A 41 11.18 -1.80 10.04
CA ALA A 41 11.28 -0.61 10.90
C ALA A 41 10.85 -0.88 12.34
N GLU A 42 9.78 -1.66 12.56
CA GLU A 42 9.30 -2.08 13.89
C GLU A 42 10.31 -2.98 14.60
N ALA A 43 10.87 -3.96 13.87
CA ALA A 43 11.92 -4.84 14.38
C ALA A 43 13.17 -4.05 14.81
N ALA A 44 13.58 -3.05 14.01
CA ALA A 44 14.69 -2.15 14.37
C ALA A 44 14.36 -1.25 15.57
N SER A 45 13.08 -0.98 15.82
CA SER A 45 12.59 -0.13 16.91
C SER A 45 12.29 -0.90 18.21
N GLY A 46 12.56 -2.21 18.26
CA GLY A 46 12.36 -3.06 19.44
C GLY A 46 10.91 -3.44 19.75
N HIS A 47 9.99 -3.27 18.80
CA HIS A 47 8.57 -3.64 18.94
C HIS A 47 8.27 -4.85 18.05
N THR A 48 8.66 -6.05 18.48
CA THR A 48 8.84 -7.19 17.55
C THR A 48 7.65 -8.13 17.33
N ASP A 49 6.67 -8.25 18.22
CA ASP A 49 5.79 -9.46 18.17
C ASP A 49 4.32 -9.27 17.80
N GLU A 50 3.66 -8.14 18.12
CA GLU A 50 2.20 -8.03 17.91
C GLU A 50 1.80 -7.25 16.64
N ALA A 51 2.51 -6.17 16.27
CA ALA A 51 2.13 -5.31 15.14
C ALA A 51 2.53 -5.87 13.76
N ALA A 52 3.71 -6.49 13.67
CA ALA A 52 4.20 -7.11 12.44
C ALA A 52 3.30 -8.25 11.95
N SER A 53 2.70 -9.02 12.87
CA SER A 53 1.78 -10.13 12.56
C SER A 53 0.48 -9.64 11.92
N ASP A 54 -0.14 -8.60 12.48
CA ASP A 54 -1.39 -8.04 11.97
C ASP A 54 -1.21 -7.35 10.62
N LEU A 55 -0.12 -6.59 10.44
CA LEU A 55 0.17 -5.96 9.15
C LEU A 55 0.53 -6.99 8.07
N SER A 56 1.28 -8.03 8.42
CA SER A 56 1.59 -9.13 7.49
C SER A 56 0.31 -9.85 7.06
N ARG A 57 -0.65 -10.03 7.98
CA ARG A 57 -1.95 -10.63 7.69
C ARG A 57 -2.80 -9.75 6.76
N VAL A 58 -2.87 -8.44 7.01
CA VAL A 58 -3.60 -7.50 6.14
C VAL A 58 -2.94 -7.38 4.77
N SER A 59 -1.61 -7.38 4.72
CA SER A 59 -0.84 -7.34 3.47
C SER A 59 -0.97 -8.63 2.67
N ALA A 60 -1.03 -9.79 3.32
CA ALA A 60 -1.33 -11.07 2.67
C ALA A 60 -2.73 -11.07 2.08
N LEU A 61 -3.73 -10.53 2.78
CA LEU A 61 -5.09 -10.41 2.25
C LEU A 61 -5.18 -9.43 1.07
N LEU A 62 -4.43 -8.33 1.10
CA LEU A 62 -4.33 -7.40 -0.03
C LEU A 62 -3.57 -8.01 -1.21
N SER A 63 -2.48 -8.74 -0.97
CA SER A 63 -1.74 -9.49 -1.99
C SER A 63 -2.62 -10.56 -2.63
N ASP A 64 -3.36 -11.33 -1.83
CA ASP A 64 -4.30 -12.33 -2.32
C ASP A 64 -5.43 -11.68 -3.12
N ALA A 65 -5.93 -10.51 -2.71
CA ALA A 65 -6.91 -9.76 -3.49
C ALA A 65 -6.35 -9.23 -4.82
N VAL A 66 -5.08 -8.82 -4.87
CA VAL A 66 -4.40 -8.39 -6.10
C VAL A 66 -4.03 -9.60 -7.00
N ALA A 67 -3.61 -10.72 -6.40
CA ALA A 67 -3.33 -11.98 -7.08
C ALA A 67 -4.60 -12.75 -7.47
N SER A 68 -5.76 -12.37 -6.93
CA SER A 68 -7.06 -12.98 -7.25
C SER A 68 -7.50 -12.80 -8.70
N GLY A 69 -6.72 -12.12 -9.56
CA GLY A 69 -6.96 -12.08 -11.00
C GLY A 69 -6.82 -13.45 -11.70
N GLU A 70 -6.31 -14.48 -11.01
CA GLU A 70 -6.09 -15.83 -11.55
C GLU A 70 -6.87 -16.90 -10.77
N GLY A 71 -7.48 -17.85 -11.48
CA GLY A 71 -8.26 -18.96 -10.91
C GLY A 71 -9.73 -18.62 -10.60
N ASP A 72 -10.42 -19.51 -9.89
CA ASP A 72 -11.89 -19.45 -9.66
C ASP A 72 -12.37 -18.14 -9.00
N LEU A 73 -11.51 -17.49 -8.19
CA LEU A 73 -11.81 -16.23 -7.53
C LEU A 73 -11.80 -15.04 -8.51
N GLY A 74 -10.88 -15.03 -9.48
CA GLY A 74 -10.81 -14.00 -10.53
C GLY A 74 -12.02 -14.06 -11.46
N GLU A 75 -12.46 -15.27 -11.77
CA GLU A 75 -13.69 -15.52 -12.51
C GLU A 75 -14.93 -15.01 -11.75
N ALA A 76 -14.97 -15.19 -10.43
CA ALA A 76 -16.05 -14.69 -9.58
C ALA A 76 -16.08 -13.16 -9.45
N LEU A 77 -14.90 -12.51 -9.50
CA LEU A 77 -14.77 -11.04 -9.40
C LEU A 77 -14.90 -10.33 -10.76
N ARG A 78 -14.95 -11.09 -11.86
CA ARG A 78 -15.11 -10.59 -13.23
C ARG A 78 -16.25 -9.56 -13.42
N PRO A 79 -17.44 -9.70 -12.81
CA PRO A 79 -18.49 -8.68 -12.91
C PRO A 79 -18.10 -7.33 -12.28
N VAL A 80 -17.30 -7.36 -11.21
CA VAL A 80 -16.81 -6.15 -10.50
C VAL A 80 -15.79 -5.42 -11.37
N TYR A 81 -14.84 -6.15 -11.96
CA TYR A 81 -13.85 -5.58 -12.89
C TYR A 81 -14.51 -4.95 -14.11
N VAL A 82 -15.48 -5.64 -14.73
CA VAL A 82 -16.23 -5.11 -15.88
C VAL A 82 -17.03 -3.85 -15.50
N ALA A 83 -17.69 -3.85 -14.34
CA ALA A 83 -18.44 -2.68 -13.88
C ALA A 83 -17.54 -1.47 -13.59
N TYR A 84 -16.31 -1.70 -13.13
CA TYR A 84 -15.31 -0.66 -12.88
C TYR A 84 -14.76 -0.07 -14.18
N LEU A 85 -14.27 -0.91 -15.10
CA LEU A 85 -13.71 -0.48 -16.38
C LEU A 85 -14.75 0.17 -17.30
N SER A 86 -16.01 -0.27 -17.25
CA SER A 86 -17.11 0.39 -17.99
C SER A 86 -17.36 1.84 -17.55
N LYS A 87 -16.94 2.19 -16.32
CA LYS A 87 -17.04 3.56 -15.77
C LYS A 87 -15.73 4.35 -15.93
N HIS A 88 -14.64 3.67 -16.29
CA HIS A 88 -13.29 4.23 -16.40
C HIS A 88 -12.65 3.70 -17.69
N PRO A 89 -13.13 4.15 -18.87
CA PRO A 89 -12.71 3.62 -20.17
C PRO A 89 -11.25 3.94 -20.54
N ASP A 90 -10.59 4.82 -19.77
CA ASP A 90 -9.20 5.24 -19.97
C ASP A 90 -8.21 4.50 -19.05
N ALA A 91 -8.70 3.53 -18.26
CA ALA A 91 -7.91 2.70 -17.34
C ALA A 91 -7.06 1.64 -18.06
#